data_AF-A0A3D0NS15-F1
#
_entry.id   AF-A0A3D0NS15-F1
#
_cell.length_a   1.000
_cell.length_b   1.000
_cell.length_c   1.000
_cell.angle_alpha   90.00
_cell.angle_beta   90.00
_cell.angle_gamma   90.00
#
_symmetry.space_group_name_H-M   'P 1'
#
loop_
_entity.id
_entity.type
_entity.pdbx_description
1 polymer ?
#
loop_
_entity_poly.entity_id
_entity_poly.type
_entity_poly.pdbx_seq_one_letter_code
_entity_poly.pdbx_strand_id
1 'polypeptide(L)' 'IGYQEPDPECDLNYTPNTAVTADLTMAISTTFGFGGHNACIAFRK' A
#
# COMPACT_ATOMS: atom_id res chain seq x y z
N ILE A 1 -8.36 -9.66 -0.74
CA ILE A 1 -9.66 -10.16 -0.25
C ILE A 1 -9.41 -10.64 1.17
N GLY A 2 -10.04 -10.03 2.17
CA GLY A 2 -9.77 -10.33 3.59
C GLY A 2 -9.94 -9.13 4.54
N TYR A 3 -10.12 -7.92 4.01
CA TYR A 3 -10.50 -6.75 4.80
C TYR A 3 -11.97 -6.86 5.19
N GLN A 4 -12.27 -6.93 6.49
CA GLN A 4 -13.63 -7.13 7.02
C GLN A 4 -14.06 -6.03 7.99
N GLU A 5 -13.17 -5.64 8.91
CA GLU A 5 -13.44 -4.62 9.92
C GLU A 5 -12.37 -3.52 9.83
N PRO A 6 -12.77 -2.24 9.74
CA PRO A 6 -11.82 -1.14 9.72
C PRO A 6 -11.24 -0.88 11.11
N ASP A 7 -9.92 -0.71 11.16
CA ASP A 7 -9.21 -0.27 12.36
C ASP A 7 -9.16 1.28 12.37
N PRO A 8 -9.59 1.96 13.45
CA PRO A 8 -9.52 3.41 13.57
C PRO A 8 -8.11 4.01 13.40
N GLU A 9 -7.06 3.25 13.69
CA GLU A 9 -5.66 3.69 13.50
C GLU A 9 -5.17 3.49 12.04
N CYS A 10 -5.89 2.69 11.25
CA CYS A 10 -5.60 2.43 9.84
C CYS A 10 -6.65 3.13 8.95
N ASP A 11 -6.52 4.45 8.82
CA ASP A 11 -7.52 5.33 8.19
C ASP A 11 -7.23 5.70 6.71
N LEU A 12 -6.19 5.12 6.11
CA LEU A 12 -5.82 5.39 4.71
C LEU A 12 -6.72 4.67 3.69
N ASN A 13 -6.57 5.03 2.42
CA ASN A 13 -7.25 4.31 1.33
C ASN A 13 -6.50 3.03 0.94
N TYR A 14 -6.93 1.89 1.47
CA TYR A 14 -6.32 0.58 1.21
C TYR A 14 -6.86 -0.15 -0.04
N THR A 15 -7.79 0.44 -0.81
CA THR A 15 -8.45 -0.22 -1.96
C THR A 15 -8.91 -1.66 -1.65
N PRO A 16 -9.73 -1.88 -0.59
CA PRO A 16 -10.08 -3.22 -0.15
C PRO A 16 -11.05 -3.90 -1.12
N ASN A 17 -10.84 -5.20 -1.35
CA ASN A 17 -11.77 -6.17 -1.95
C ASN A 17 -12.19 -5.94 -3.43
N THR A 18 -12.19 -4.71 -3.94
CA THR A 18 -12.56 -4.39 -5.32
C THR A 18 -11.48 -3.54 -5.96
N ALA A 19 -11.06 -3.92 -7.17
CA ALA A 19 -10.05 -3.18 -7.92
C ALA A 19 -10.59 -1.81 -8.36
N VAL A 20 -9.70 -0.81 -8.38
CA VAL A 20 -10.00 0.55 -8.84
C VAL A 20 -9.06 0.92 -9.98
N THR A 21 -9.62 1.49 -11.04
CA THR A 21 -8.82 2.07 -12.13
C THR A 21 -8.28 3.42 -11.69
N ALA A 22 -6.96 3.62 -11.80
CA ALA A 22 -6.31 4.88 -11.51
C ALA A 22 -5.26 5.18 -12.58
N ASP A 23 -5.19 6.44 -13.04
CA ASP A 23 -4.14 6.89 -13.93
C ASP A 23 -2.90 7.31 -13.13
N LEU A 24 -2.01 6.34 -12.90
CA LEU A 24 -0.80 6.52 -12.09
C LEU A 24 0.39 6.91 -12.96
N THR A 25 1.12 7.96 -12.60
CA THR A 25 2.40 8.35 -13.25
C THR A 25 3.63 7.95 -12.42
N MET A 26 3.43 7.67 -11.14
CA MET A 26 4.44 7.26 -10.18
C MET A 26 3.89 6.21 -9.22
N ALA A 27 4.76 5.37 -8.68
CA ALA A 27 4.42 4.39 -7.65
C ALA A 27 5.59 4.20 -6.68
N ILE A 28 5.28 3.82 -5.45
CA ILE A 28 6.26 3.49 -4.42
C ILE A 28 5.99 2.07 -3.92
N SER A 29 7.05 1.28 -3.74
CA SER A 29 7.02 -0.02 -3.07
C SER A 29 7.93 0.03 -1.84
N THR A 30 7.35 -0.19 -0.66
CA THR A 30 8.06 -0.19 0.63
C THR A 30 8.12 -1.59 1.22
N THR A 31 9.28 -1.95 1.79
CA THR A 31 9.50 -3.23 2.47
C THR A 31 10.06 -2.98 3.87
N PHE A 32 9.50 -3.65 4.86
CA PHE A 32 9.94 -3.63 6.26
C PHE A 32 10.27 -5.05 6.70
N GLY A 33 11.56 -5.36 6.85
CA GLY A 33 12.08 -6.68 7.21
C GLY A 33 12.55 -6.76 8.66
N PHE A 34 12.58 -7.97 9.21
CA PHE A 34 13.13 -8.23 10.55
C PHE A 34 14.57 -7.76 10.68
N GLY A 35 14.95 -7.34 11.89
CA GLY A 35 16.27 -6.73 12.14
C GLY A 35 16.37 -5.26 11.70
N GLY A 36 15.25 -4.60 11.39
CA GLY A 36 15.21 -3.17 11.06
C GLY A 36 15.56 -2.84 9.62
N HIS A 37 15.43 -3.81 8.70
CA HIS A 37 15.73 -3.61 7.29
C HIS A 37 14.56 -2.91 6.59
N ASN A 38 14.70 -1.60 6.40
CA ASN A 38 13.69 -0.77 5.73
C ASN A 38 14.19 -0.36 4.35
N ALA A 39 13.40 -0.63 3.31
CA ALA A 39 13.74 -0.28 1.93
C ALA A 39 12.53 0.32 1.20
N CYS A 40 12.81 1.20 0.25
CA CYS A 40 11.80 1.86 -0.58
C CYS A 40 12.33 1.96 -2.02
N ILE A 41 11.49 1.61 -2.99
CA ILE A 41 11.76 1.76 -4.42
C ILE A 41 10.68 2.65 -5.02
N ALA A 42 11.10 3.68 -5.74
CA ALA A 42 10.22 4.57 -6.48
C ALA A 42 10.26 4.25 -7.99
N PHE A 43 9.08 4.21 -8.61
CA PHE A 43 8.88 3.99 -10.03
C PHE A 43 8.21 5.21 -10.66
N ARG A 44 8.55 5.48 -11.92
CA ARG A 44 7.91 6.51 -12.74
C ARG A 44 7.70 5.93 -14.14
N LYS A 45 6.53 6.21 -14.73
CA LYS A 45 6.24 5.89 -16.14
C LYS A 45 7.15 6.67 -17.09
#